data_AF-A0A9P6B0G8-F1
#
_entry.id   AF-A0A9P6B0G8-F1
#
_cell.length_a   1.000
_cell.length_b   1.000
_cell.length_c   1.000
_cell.angle_alpha   90.00
_cell.angle_beta   90.00
_cell.angle_gamma   90.00
#
_symmetry.space_group_name_H-M   'P 1'
#
loop_
_entity.id
_entity.type
_entity.pdbx_description
1 polymer ?
#
loop_
_entity_poly.entity_id
_entity_poly.type
_entity_poly.pdbx_seq_one_letter_code
_entity_poly.pdbx_strand_id
1 'polypeptide(L)'
;MGWLPLVTGMPVIIGENYDVNGGIVNGSEGILKSVHYEIGENGQQHATSCIVTVPNSSGDLLPYLAPYDIAVLEETHNISITHPETKHSWTFQQRQLPILPAFAITDYKAQGKTLPVEG
;
A
#
# COMPACT_ATOMS: atom_id res chain seq x y z
N MET A 1 -3.00 -11.15 12.99
CA MET A 1 -3.47 -10.94 11.60
C MET A 1 -4.42 -9.75 11.64
N GLY A 2 -3.99 -8.60 11.14
CA GLY A 2 -4.75 -7.35 11.25
C GLY A 2 -5.65 -7.16 10.04
N TRP A 3 -6.93 -6.88 10.27
CA TRP A 3 -7.77 -6.23 9.27
C TRP A 3 -7.43 -4.75 9.27
N LEU A 4 -7.01 -4.23 8.12
CA LEU A 4 -6.83 -2.80 7.94
C LEU A 4 -8.17 -2.21 7.47
N PRO A 5 -8.88 -1.43 8.31
CA PRO A 5 -10.08 -0.74 7.88
C PRO A 5 -9.65 0.36 6.89
N LEU A 6 -9.82 0.09 5.60
CA LEU A 6 -9.59 1.03 4.53
C LEU A 6 -10.84 1.91 4.40
N VAL A 7 -10.75 3.16 4.86
CA VAL A 7 -11.86 4.12 4.85
C VAL A 7 -11.57 5.19 3.80
N THR A 8 -12.55 5.47 2.94
CA THR A 8 -12.42 6.54 1.95
C THR A 8 -12.09 7.88 2.61
N GLY A 9 -11.23 8.66 1.98
CA GLY A 9 -10.66 9.90 2.51
C GLY A 9 -9.47 9.72 3.46
N MET A 10 -9.10 8.49 3.83
CA MET A 10 -7.95 8.28 4.71
C MET A 10 -6.62 8.54 3.97
N PRO A 11 -5.63 9.16 4.65
CA PRO A 11 -4.30 9.27 4.09
C PRO A 11 -3.60 7.90 4.16
N VAL A 12 -2.98 7.51 3.05
CA VAL A 12 -2.30 6.23 2.87
C VAL A 12 -0.90 6.44 2.30
N ILE A 13 -0.02 5.50 2.59
CA ILE A 13 1.34 5.42 2.05
C ILE A 13 1.41 4.20 1.15
N ILE A 14 1.89 4.40 -0.06
CA ILE A 14 2.12 3.33 -1.02
C ILE A 14 3.38 2.57 -0.61
N GLY A 15 3.27 1.25 -0.50
CA GLY A 15 4.33 0.37 -0.03
C GLY A 15 5.25 -0.18 -1.11
N GLU A 16 4.95 0.09 -2.39
CA GLU A 16 5.63 -0.47 -3.56
C GLU A 16 5.86 0.56 -4.66
N ASN A 17 6.75 0.24 -5.59
CA ASN A 17 7.00 1.07 -6.76
C ASN A 17 6.01 0.70 -7.86
N TYR A 18 5.03 1.55 -8.12
CA TYR A 18 4.05 1.34 -9.20
C TYR A 18 4.47 2.00 -10.50
N ASP A 19 4.92 3.26 -10.43
CA ASP A 19 5.37 4.01 -11.59
C ASP A 19 6.49 4.97 -11.16
N VAL A 20 7.72 4.48 -11.26
CA VAL A 20 8.92 5.24 -10.89
C VAL A 20 9.06 6.49 -11.76
N ASN A 21 8.68 6.41 -13.04
CA ASN A 21 8.79 7.55 -13.97
C ASN A 21 7.71 8.60 -13.69
N GLY A 22 6.52 8.16 -13.27
CA GLY A 22 5.42 9.01 -12.81
C GLY A 22 5.51 9.45 -11.35
N GLY A 23 6.59 9.13 -10.63
CA GLY A 23 6.80 9.56 -9.23
C GLY A 23 6.01 8.77 -8.18
N ILE A 24 5.44 7.63 -8.55
CA ILE A 24 4.69 6.74 -7.66
C ILE A 24 5.62 5.62 -7.20
N VAL A 25 6.28 5.89 -6.08
CA VAL A 25 7.30 5.02 -5.50
C VAL A 25 6.90 4.57 -4.09
N ASN A 26 7.63 3.60 -3.56
CA ASN A 26 7.49 3.21 -2.16
C ASN A 26 7.71 4.43 -1.26
N GLY A 27 6.69 4.75 -0.48
CA GLY A 27 6.65 5.89 0.40
C GLY A 27 5.84 7.07 -0.11
N SER A 28 5.35 7.04 -1.35
CA SER A 28 4.45 8.07 -1.86
C SER A 28 3.17 8.13 -1.01
N GLU A 29 2.81 9.35 -0.61
CA GLU A 29 1.60 9.64 0.16
C GLU A 29 0.44 9.94 -0.76
N GLY A 30 -0.75 9.46 -0.41
CA GLY A 30 -1.96 9.71 -1.16
C GLY A 30 -3.21 9.62 -0.30
N ILE A 31 -4.35 9.91 -0.92
CA ILE A 31 -5.66 9.86 -0.28
C ILE A 31 -6.44 8.70 -0.89
N LEU A 32 -6.90 7.78 -0.04
CA LEU A 32 -7.70 6.65 -0.47
C LEU A 32 -9.08 7.13 -0.96
N LYS A 33 -9.41 6.89 -2.23
CA LYS A 33 -10.65 7.36 -2.84
C LYS A 33 -11.75 6.30 -2.87
N SER A 34 -11.38 5.06 -3.19
CA SER A 34 -12.30 3.92 -3.19
C SER A 34 -11.54 2.62 -2.99
N VAL A 35 -12.25 1.60 -2.51
CA VAL A 35 -11.73 0.24 -2.35
C VAL A 35 -12.70 -0.71 -3.03
N HIS A 36 -12.17 -1.61 -3.84
CA HIS A 36 -12.89 -2.71 -4.43
C HIS A 36 -12.70 -3.95 -3.56
N TYR A 37 -13.82 -4.53 -3.14
CA TYR A 37 -13.83 -5.79 -2.40
C TYR A 37 -14.46 -6.90 -3.25
N GLU A 38 -13.81 -8.05 -3.28
CA GLU A 38 -14.43 -9.30 -3.70
C GLU A 38 -15.04 -10.00 -2.48
N ILE A 39 -16.22 -10.59 -2.67
CA ILE A 39 -16.88 -11.37 -1.62
C ILE A 39 -16.48 -12.83 -1.83
N GLY A 40 -15.69 -13.36 -0.90
CA GLY A 40 -15.31 -14.78 -0.91
C GLY A 40 -16.47 -15.69 -0.56
N GLU A 41 -16.28 -17.00 -0.77
CA GLU A 41 -17.31 -18.05 -0.60
C GLU A 41 -18.00 -18.03 0.78
N ASN A 42 -17.29 -17.59 1.82
CA ASN A 42 -17.80 -17.52 3.20
C ASN A 42 -18.34 -16.12 3.58
N GLY A 43 -18.61 -15.23 2.61
CA GLY A 43 -19.10 -13.88 2.84
C GLY A 43 -18.02 -12.88 3.32
N GLN A 44 -16.75 -13.24 3.17
CA GLN A 44 -15.61 -12.44 3.66
C GLN A 44 -15.24 -11.43 2.58
N GLN A 45 -15.12 -10.16 2.96
CA GLN A 45 -14.72 -9.09 2.05
C GLN A 45 -13.20 -9.07 1.93
N HIS A 46 -12.71 -9.33 0.72
CA HIS A 46 -11.30 -9.30 0.38
C HIS A 46 -10.99 -8.11 -0.52
N ALA A 47 -10.15 -7.19 -0.06
CA ALA A 47 -9.80 -6.00 -0.82
C ALA A 47 -8.83 -6.38 -1.96
N THR A 48 -9.26 -6.28 -3.21
CA THR A 48 -8.48 -6.68 -4.40
C THR A 48 -7.86 -5.51 -5.13
N SER A 49 -8.47 -4.33 -5.04
CA SER A 49 -7.89 -3.10 -5.59
C SER A 49 -8.39 -1.88 -4.84
N CYS A 50 -7.67 -0.77 -4.97
CA CYS A 50 -8.14 0.52 -4.49
C CYS A 50 -7.67 1.65 -5.40
N ILE A 51 -8.40 2.76 -5.38
CA ILE A 51 -8.01 3.99 -6.05
C ILE A 51 -7.41 4.92 -5.01
N VAL A 52 -6.20 5.39 -5.27
CA VAL A 52 -5.50 6.36 -4.43
C VAL A 52 -5.23 7.60 -5.26
N THR A 53 -5.55 8.78 -4.73
CA THR A 53 -5.17 10.05 -5.34
C THR A 53 -3.81 10.47 -4.77
N VAL A 54 -2.79 10.61 -5.62
CA VAL A 54 -1.44 11.02 -5.22
C VAL A 54 -1.18 12.44 -5.72
N PRO A 55 -1.48 13.48 -4.92
CA PRO A 55 -1.16 14.84 -5.31
C PRO A 55 0.37 14.92 -5.48
N ASN A 56 0.83 15.31 -6.67
CA ASN A 56 2.24 15.34 -7.13
C ASN A 56 2.74 14.15 -7.96
N SER A 57 1.91 13.16 -8.34
CA SER A 57 2.34 12.21 -9.36
C SER A 57 2.44 12.89 -10.73
N SER A 58 3.55 12.68 -11.44
CA SER A 58 3.81 13.18 -12.79
C SER A 58 3.52 12.15 -13.89
N GLY A 59 2.92 11.00 -13.53
CA GLY A 59 2.61 9.90 -14.44
C GLY A 59 1.47 10.20 -15.42
N ASP A 60 1.40 9.40 -16.48
CA ASP A 60 0.34 9.48 -17.48
C ASP A 60 -1.03 9.20 -16.85
N LEU A 61 -2.05 9.91 -17.35
CA LEU A 61 -3.43 9.70 -16.91
C LEU A 61 -3.89 8.29 -17.27
N LEU A 62 -4.35 7.55 -16.26
CA LEU A 62 -5.02 6.28 -16.51
C LEU A 62 -6.38 6.54 -17.18
N PRO A 63 -6.69 5.85 -18.29
CA PRO A 63 -7.99 5.97 -18.94
C PRO A 63 -9.12 5.74 -17.94
N TYR A 64 -10.15 6.58 -18.00
CA TYR A 64 -11.33 6.51 -17.14
C TYR A 64 -11.11 6.83 -15.65
N LEU A 65 -9.92 7.29 -15.26
CA LEU A 65 -9.62 7.78 -13.92
C LEU A 65 -9.38 9.29 -13.91
N ALA A 66 -9.60 9.93 -12.76
CA ALA A 66 -9.33 11.36 -12.64
C ALA A 66 -7.81 11.61 -12.64
N PRO A 67 -7.36 12.85 -12.92
CA PRO A 67 -5.96 13.19 -12.77
C PRO A 67 -5.43 12.80 -11.39
N TYR A 68 -4.22 12.23 -11.38
CA TYR A 68 -3.50 11.80 -10.18
C TYR A 68 -4.12 10.60 -9.45
N ASP A 69 -5.19 10.01 -9.98
CA ASP A 69 -5.72 8.75 -9.48
C ASP A 69 -4.89 7.58 -10.02
N ILE A 70 -4.52 6.70 -9.13
CA ILE A 70 -3.80 5.47 -9.45
C ILE A 70 -4.61 4.27 -8.99
N ALA A 71 -4.53 3.17 -9.74
CA ALA A 71 -5.06 1.89 -9.33
C ALA A 71 -3.97 1.08 -8.63
N VAL A 72 -4.17 0.83 -7.34
CA VAL A 72 -3.31 -0.07 -6.55
C VAL A 72 -4.00 -1.42 -6.50
N LEU A 73 -3.28 -2.47 -6.90
CA LEU A 73 -3.80 -3.82 -6.97
C LEU A 73 -3.28 -4.64 -5.78
N GLU A 74 -4.00 -5.68 -5.41
CA GLU A 74 -3.50 -6.62 -4.42
C GLU A 74 -2.27 -7.35 -4.94
N GLU A 75 -1.35 -7.64 -4.02
CA GLU A 75 -0.12 -8.33 -4.34
C GLU A 75 0.12 -9.46 -3.34
N THR A 76 0.92 -10.45 -3.77
CA THR A 76 1.32 -11.57 -2.93
C THR A 76 2.77 -11.37 -2.48
N HIS A 77 2.98 -11.17 -1.18
CA HIS A 77 4.31 -11.07 -0.58
C HIS A 77 4.70 -12.39 0.08
N ASN A 78 5.92 -12.85 -0.21
CA ASN A 78 6.53 -13.98 0.50
C ASN A 78 7.34 -13.44 1.69
N ILE A 79 6.90 -13.76 2.90
CA ILE A 79 7.59 -13.42 4.14
C ILE A 79 8.38 -14.64 4.59
N SER A 80 9.70 -14.60 4.45
CA SER A 80 10.59 -15.67 4.91
C SER A 80 11.18 -15.34 6.28
N ILE A 81 10.87 -16.17 7.27
CA ILE A 81 11.44 -16.10 8.61
C ILE A 81 12.45 -17.22 8.75
N THR A 82 13.73 -16.87 8.95
CA THR A 82 14.77 -17.86 9.22
C THR A 82 15.06 -17.88 10.72
N HIS A 83 14.92 -19.05 11.34
CA HIS A 83 15.32 -19.23 12.73
C HIS A 83 16.83 -19.00 12.87
N PRO A 84 17.27 -18.09 13.76
CA PRO A 84 18.66 -17.61 13.78
C PRO A 84 19.67 -18.73 14.08
N GLU A 85 19.31 -19.67 14.95
CA GLU A 85 20.21 -20.73 15.44
C GLU A 85 20.10 -22.04 14.66
N THR A 86 18.89 -22.46 14.30
CA THR A 86 18.66 -23.77 13.64
C THR A 86 18.73 -23.69 12.12
N LYS A 87 18.80 -22.46 11.55
CA LYS A 87 18.76 -22.16 10.11
C LYS A 87 17.51 -22.68 9.40
N HIS A 88 16.54 -23.20 10.15
CA HIS A 88 15.26 -23.60 9.60
C HIS A 88 14.48 -22.37 9.17
N SER A 89 13.94 -22.38 7.96
CA SER A 89 13.19 -21.25 7.42
C SER A 89 11.74 -21.62 7.18
N TRP A 90 10.86 -20.69 7.52
CA TRP A 90 9.45 -20.73 7.18
C TRP A 90 9.16 -19.61 6.21
N THR A 91 8.44 -19.92 5.14
CA THR A 91 7.95 -18.92 4.19
C THR A 91 6.44 -18.86 4.26
N PHE A 92 5.91 -17.68 4.51
CA PHE A 92 4.49 -17.38 4.53
C PHE A 92 4.14 -16.56 3.29
N GLN A 93 2.97 -16.80 2.70
CA GLN A 93 2.45 -15.97 1.63
C GLN A 93 1.33 -15.08 2.18
N GLN A 94 1.42 -13.78 1.96
CA GLN A 94 0.42 -12.82 2.35
C GLN A 94 -0.12 -12.11 1.11
N ARG A 95 -1.44 -12.13 0.91
CA ARG A 95 -2.13 -11.33 -0.11
C ARG A 95 -2.76 -10.11 0.52
N GLN A 96 -2.35 -8.92 0.10
CA GLN A 96 -2.90 -7.66 0.60
C GLN A 96 -2.61 -6.52 -0.38
N LEU A 97 -3.37 -5.42 -0.26
CA LEU A 97 -3.01 -4.17 -0.93
C LEU A 97 -1.73 -3.62 -0.31
N PRO A 98 -0.72 -3.21 -1.10
CA PRO A 98 0.52 -2.64 -0.60
C PRO A 98 0.34 -1.18 -0.19
N ILE A 99 -0.59 -0.92 0.73
CA ILE A 99 -0.84 0.40 1.30
C ILE A 99 -0.87 0.34 2.82
N LEU A 100 -0.42 1.42 3.46
CA LEU A 100 -0.41 1.56 4.90
C LEU A 100 -1.13 2.85 5.29
N PRO A 101 -1.87 2.89 6.40
CA PRO A 101 -2.43 4.14 6.88
C PRO A 101 -1.30 5.09 7.28
N ALA A 102 -1.42 6.37 6.93
CA ALA A 102 -0.43 7.39 7.24
C ALA A 102 -0.58 8.02 8.64
N PHE A 103 -1.57 7.61 9.44
CA PHE A 103 -1.87 8.27 10.74
C PHE A 103 -0.88 7.96 11.87
N ALA A 104 -0.07 6.91 11.74
CA ALA A 104 0.98 6.56 12.69
C ALA A 104 2.06 5.70 11.99
N ILE A 105 3.08 6.33 11.43
CA ILE A 105 4.29 5.61 11.01
C ILE A 105 5.07 5.28 12.29
N THR A 106 5.25 4.00 12.59
CA THR A 106 6.15 3.60 13.67
C THR A 106 7.59 3.92 13.27
N ASP A 107 8.43 4.41 14.19
CA ASP A 107 9.81 4.87 13.94
C ASP A 107 10.65 3.88 13.10
N TYR A 108 10.37 2.58 13.20
CA TYR A 108 11.03 1.51 12.44
C TYR A 108 10.79 1.59 10.92
N LYS A 109 9.63 2.08 10.47
CA LYS A 109 9.31 2.32 9.04
C LYS A 109 9.81 3.68 8.53
N ALA A 110 10.24 4.57 9.42
CA ALA A 110 10.83 5.87 9.08
C ALA A 110 12.37 5.82 8.94
N GLN A 111 13.01 4.70 9.30
CA GLN A 111 14.45 4.55 9.21
C GLN A 111 14.91 4.57 7.74
N GLY A 112 15.39 5.73 7.28
CA GLY A 112 15.79 6.00 5.89
C GLY A 112 14.91 7.03 5.15
N LYS A 113 13.86 7.57 5.78
CA LYS A 113 13.01 8.61 5.19
C LYS A 113 13.36 9.99 5.75
N THR A 114 13.60 10.96 4.86
CA THR A 114 13.73 12.37 5.24
C THR A 114 12.32 12.96 5.33
N LEU A 115 11.83 13.18 6.55
CA LEU A 115 10.58 13.92 6.77
C LEU A 115 10.88 15.43 6.64
N PRO A 116 10.12 16.20 5.85
CA PRO A 116 10.26 17.64 5.85
C PRO A 116 9.83 18.18 7.23
N VAL A 117 10.72 18.95 7.86
CA VAL A 117 10.39 19.75 9.03
C VAL A 117 9.60 20.97 8.57
N GLU A 118 8.31 21.03 8.89
CA GLU A 118 7.56 22.28 8.76
C GLU A 118 8.10 23.28 9.78
N GLY A 119 8.46 24.48 9.29
CA GLY A 119 8.93 25.62 10.09
C GLY A 119 7.94 26.77 10.06
#